data_AF-A0A3C1KX56-F1
#
_entry.id   AF-A0A3C1KX56-F1
#
_cell.length_a   1.000
_cell.length_b   1.000
_cell.length_c   1.000
_cell.angle_alpha   90.00
_cell.angle_beta   90.00
_cell.angle_gamma   90.00
#
_symmetry.space_group_name_H-M   'P 1'
#
loop_
_entity.id
_entity.type
_entity.pdbx_description
1 polymer ?
#
loop_
_entity_poly.entity_id
_entity_poly.type
_entity_poly.pdbx_seq_one_letter_code
_entity_poly.pdbx_strand_id
1 'polypeptide(L)' 'MSRRRKNAQQAKPARQRVSAGKVHRELIEGQSAALLQELHLLTRRGDLNADARRKLKQINHYCSQLRPHMESLLSDEDH' A
#
# COMPACT_ATOMS: atom_id res chain seq x y z
N MET A 1 -15.22 -40.32 36.28
CA MET A 1 -13.91 -39.73 35.95
C MET A 1 -13.99 -39.02 34.61
N SER A 2 -13.55 -37.76 34.61
CA SER A 2 -13.62 -36.79 33.51
C SER A 2 -12.59 -37.08 32.42
N ARG A 3 -12.96 -37.00 31.13
CA ARG A 3 -12.04 -36.61 30.06
C ARG A 3 -12.72 -35.66 29.07
N ARG A 4 -12.42 -34.38 29.30
CA ARG A 4 -12.78 -33.19 28.53
C ARG A 4 -12.12 -33.22 27.15
N ARG A 5 -12.89 -32.80 26.15
CA ARG A 5 -12.51 -32.56 24.75
C ARG A 5 -11.28 -31.65 24.63
N LYS A 6 -10.38 -31.96 23.69
CA LYS A 6 -9.42 -30.99 23.14
C LYS A 6 -9.40 -31.15 21.63
N ASN A 7 -10.05 -30.24 20.92
CA ASN A 7 -9.64 -29.92 19.56
C ASN A 7 -9.64 -28.40 19.44
N ALA A 8 -8.48 -27.82 19.71
CA ALA A 8 -8.26 -26.39 19.64
C ALA A 8 -8.08 -25.99 18.17
N GLN A 9 -8.99 -25.17 17.70
CA GLN A 9 -8.96 -24.56 16.37
C GLN A 9 -7.63 -23.82 16.17
N GLN A 10 -6.94 -24.15 15.07
CA GLN A 10 -5.83 -23.38 14.55
C GLN A 10 -6.34 -21.98 14.17
N ALA A 11 -6.08 -20.99 15.01
CA ALA A 11 -6.41 -19.60 14.74
C ALA A 11 -5.51 -19.06 13.61
N LYS A 12 -6.13 -18.60 12.52
CA LYS A 12 -5.45 -17.96 11.38
C LYS A 12 -4.60 -16.78 11.87
N PRO A 13 -3.37 -16.58 11.35
CA PRO A 13 -2.51 -15.49 11.81
C PRO A 13 -3.20 -14.15 11.54
N ALA A 14 -3.31 -13.32 12.58
CA ALA A 14 -3.77 -11.95 12.47
C ALA A 14 -2.95 -11.25 11.38
N ARG A 15 -3.63 -10.60 10.41
CA ARG A 15 -3.00 -9.87 9.30
C ARG A 15 -1.80 -9.08 9.82
N GLN A 16 -0.60 -9.49 9.41
CA GLN A 16 0.65 -8.91 9.88
C GLN A 16 0.63 -7.40 9.65
N ARG A 17 0.60 -6.64 10.76
CA ARG A 17 0.62 -5.18 10.70
C ARG A 17 1.89 -4.73 10.01
N VAL A 18 1.70 -3.89 9.01
CA VAL A 18 2.77 -3.32 8.21
C VAL A 18 3.55 -2.32 9.06
N SER A 19 4.87 -2.46 9.19
CA SER A 19 5.70 -1.43 9.83
C SER A 19 5.77 -0.17 8.97
N ALA A 20 5.70 1.00 9.62
CA ALA A 20 5.67 2.29 8.93
C ALA A 20 6.91 2.55 8.07
N GLY A 21 8.10 2.16 8.56
CA GLY A 21 9.35 2.32 7.82
C GLY A 21 9.41 1.57 6.48
N LYS A 22 8.68 0.45 6.35
CA LYS A 22 8.66 -0.30 5.08
C LYS A 22 7.85 0.43 3.99
N VAL A 23 6.83 1.19 4.40
CA VAL A 23 6.00 1.98 3.49
C VAL A 23 6.64 3.33 3.20
N HIS A 24 7.26 3.97 4.20
CA HIS A 24 8.02 5.19 3.98
C HIS A 24 9.14 5.00 2.95
N ARG A 25 9.78 3.82 2.92
CA ARG A 25 10.76 3.48 1.87
C ARG A 25 10.18 3.41 0.46
N GLU A 26 8.87 3.21 0.31
CA GLU A 26 8.18 3.22 -0.98
C GLU A 26 7.66 4.61 -1.37
N LEU A 27 7.70 5.59 -0.46
CA LEU A 27 7.36 6.99 -0.75
C LEU A 27 8.59 7.71 -1.34
N ILE A 28 8.36 8.54 -2.33
CA ILE A 28 9.39 9.41 -2.90
C ILE A 28 9.49 10.68 -2.04
N GLU A 29 10.71 11.11 -1.73
CA GLU A 29 10.94 12.35 -0.99
C GLU A 29 10.36 13.57 -1.73
N GLY A 30 9.78 14.51 -0.99
CA GLY A 30 9.13 15.70 -1.56
C GLY A 30 7.68 15.49 -2.02
N GLN A 31 7.08 14.31 -1.82
CA GLN A 31 5.65 14.13 -2.07
C GLN A 31 4.79 15.02 -1.18
N SER A 32 3.77 15.65 -1.78
CA SER A 32 2.82 16.50 -1.06
C SER A 32 2.08 15.71 0.02
N ALA A 33 2.19 16.15 1.28
CA ALA A 33 1.49 15.54 2.39
C ALA A 33 -0.04 15.55 2.20
N ALA A 34 -0.59 16.60 1.56
CA ALA A 34 -2.01 16.67 1.22
C ALA A 34 -2.41 15.56 0.25
N LEU A 35 -1.63 15.35 -0.82
CA LEU A 35 -1.86 14.26 -1.78
C LEU A 35 -1.78 12.89 -1.10
N LEU A 36 -0.81 12.70 -0.20
CA LEU A 36 -0.67 11.46 0.55
C LEU A 36 -1.89 11.16 1.46
N GLN A 37 -2.53 12.20 2.00
CA GLN A 37 -3.77 12.07 2.75
C GLN A 37 -4.97 11.75 1.86
N GLU A 38 -5.11 12.40 0.70
CA GLU A 38 -6.16 12.11 -0.27
C GLU A 38 -6.07 10.67 -0.81
N LEU A 39 -4.86 10.18 -1.05
CA LEU A 39 -4.58 8.80 -1.41
C LEU A 39 -4.77 7.81 -0.24
N HIS A 40 -5.10 8.30 0.96
CA HIS A 40 -5.24 7.53 2.20
C HIS A 40 -3.98 6.71 2.56
N LEU A 41 -2.81 7.17 2.12
CA LEU A 41 -1.52 6.66 2.54
C LEU A 41 -1.16 7.19 3.92
N LEU A 42 -1.50 8.45 4.15
CA LEU A 42 -1.50 9.09 5.46
C LEU A 42 -2.92 9.27 5.99
N THR A 43 -3.05 9.34 7.30
CA THR A 43 -4.24 9.78 8.02
C THR A 43 -4.34 11.29 7.98
N ARG A 44 -5.50 11.85 8.36
CA ARG A 44 -5.69 13.31 8.50
C ARG A 44 -4.68 13.99 9.43
N ARG A 45 -4.08 13.24 10.37
CA ARG A 45 -3.07 13.75 11.31
C ARG A 45 -1.63 13.63 10.79
N GLY A 46 -1.43 13.06 9.60
CA GLY A 46 -0.11 12.82 9.01
C GLY A 46 0.50 11.46 9.35
N ASP A 47 -0.15 10.65 10.19
CA ASP A 47 0.33 9.29 10.49
C ASP A 47 0.12 8.34 9.33
N LEU A 48 0.95 7.30 9.18
CA LEU A 48 0.77 6.28 8.14
C LEU A 48 -0.50 5.44 8.38
N ASN A 49 -1.28 5.22 7.31
CA ASN A 49 -2.41 4.30 7.35
C ASN A 49 -1.95 2.83 7.40
N ALA A 50 -2.69 1.97 8.14
CA ALA A 50 -2.38 0.55 8.25
C ALA A 50 -2.38 -0.22 6.92
N ASP A 51 -3.16 0.26 5.94
CA ASP A 51 -3.26 -0.35 4.61
C ASP A 51 -2.30 0.27 3.57
N ALA A 52 -1.47 1.23 3.97
CA ALA A 52 -0.69 2.04 3.03
C ALA A 52 0.22 1.22 2.10
N ARG A 53 0.81 0.09 2.56
CA ARG A 53 1.62 -0.78 1.70
C ARG A 53 0.83 -1.42 0.57
N ARG A 54 -0.41 -1.86 0.83
CA ARG A 54 -1.26 -2.46 -0.20
C ARG A 54 -1.63 -1.40 -1.23
N LYS A 55 -1.96 -0.19 -0.76
CA LYS A 55 -2.27 0.96 -1.62
C LYS A 55 -1.08 1.37 -2.47
N LEU A 56 0.12 1.49 -1.90
CA LEU A 56 1.34 1.80 -2.66
C LEU A 56 1.64 0.75 -3.73
N LYS A 57 1.52 -0.54 -3.40
CA LYS A 57 1.69 -1.59 -4.40
C LYS A 57 0.72 -1.43 -5.58
N GLN A 58 -0.55 -1.11 -5.31
CA GLN A 58 -1.55 -0.89 -6.35
C GLN A 58 -1.24 0.36 -7.17
N ILE A 59 -0.94 1.49 -6.53
CA ILE A 59 -0.58 2.75 -7.20
C ILE A 59 0.64 2.54 -8.09
N ASN A 60 1.71 1.94 -7.57
CA ASN A 60 2.93 1.65 -8.32
C ASN A 60 2.64 0.72 -9.51
N HIS A 61 1.76 -0.26 -9.34
CA HIS A 61 1.34 -1.14 -10.44
C HIS A 61 0.57 -0.38 -11.53
N TYR A 62 -0.36 0.50 -11.16
CA TYR A 62 -1.10 1.33 -12.11
C TYR A 62 -0.18 2.31 -12.85
N CYS A 63 0.70 3.02 -12.13
CA CYS A 63 1.67 3.92 -12.76
C CYS A 63 2.60 3.17 -13.71
N SER A 64 3.06 1.97 -13.35
CA SER A 64 3.90 1.14 -14.23
C SER A 64 3.16 0.67 -15.47
N GLN A 65 1.85 0.38 -15.39
CA GLN A 65 1.04 0.03 -16.54
C GLN A 65 0.78 1.22 -17.46
N LEU A 66 0.50 2.39 -16.88
CA LEU A 66 0.19 3.61 -17.65
C LEU A 66 1.42 4.19 -18.33
N ARG A 67 2.60 4.10 -17.70
CA ARG A 67 3.86 4.68 -18.21
C ARG A 67 4.12 4.42 -19.70
N PRO A 68 4.14 3.18 -20.22
CA PRO A 68 4.42 2.95 -21.65
C PRO A 68 3.37 3.57 -22.58
N HIS A 69 2.10 3.61 -22.16
CA HIS A 69 1.05 4.26 -22.96
C HIS A 69 1.20 5.78 -22.98
N MET A 70 1.56 6.37 -21.84
CA MET A 70 1.87 7.80 -21.77
C MET A 70 3.10 8.15 -22.61
N GLU A 71 4.15 7.32 -22.55
CA GLU A 71 5.38 7.52 -23.31
C GLU A 71 5.14 7.39 -24.82
N SER A 72 4.28 6.45 -25.26
CA SER A 72 3.84 6.37 -26.66
C SER A 72 3.17 7.67 -27.12
N LEU A 73 2.17 8.15 -26.38
CA LEU A 73 1.44 9.38 -26.74
C LEU A 73 2.34 10.62 -26.76
N LEU A 74 3.27 10.73 -25.80
CA LEU A 74 4.22 11.84 -25.74
C LEU A 74 5.27 11.78 -26.85
N SER A 75 5.63 10.58 -27.31
CA SER A 75 6.59 10.39 -28.41
C SER A 75 5.95 10.58 -29.79
N ASP A 76 4.65 10.29 -29.94
CA ASP A 76 3.89 10.48 -31.19
C ASP A 76 3.66 11.98 -31.50
N GLU A 77 3.74 12.87 -30.51
CA GLU A 77 3.63 14.32 -30.68
C GLU A 77 4.93 14.98 -31.23
N ASP A 78 6.03 14.21 -31.36
CA ASP A 78 7.33 14.66 -31.89
C ASP A 78 7.56 14.27 -33.39
N HIS A 79 6.51 13.91 -34.15
CA HIS A 79 6.54 13.69 -35.61
C HIS A 79 5.44 14.47 -36.35
#